data_AF-A0A662GBT7-F1
#
_entry.id   AF-A0A662GBT7-F1
#
_cell.length_a   1.000
_cell.length_b   1.000
_cell.length_c   1.000
_cell.angle_alpha   90.00
_cell.angle_beta   90.00
_cell.angle_gamma   90.00
#
_symmetry.space_group_name_H-M   'P 1'
#
loop_
_entity.id
_entity.type
_entity.pdbx_description
1 polymer ?
#
loop_
_entity_poly.entity_id
_entity_poly.type
_entity_poly.pdbx_seq_one_letter_code
_entity_poly.pdbx_strand_id
1 'polypeptide(L)'
;MKIKLERILIEFGGAITAFFAIIELVKYSLGIFLVKCLADITLPLLEDYKILHELAGLAYILALLLLVILAVISLIVGVYGFKLYSAGAKLSRETAEKWLVKTMLIAVISLFFGAFIVTAASSIALLGVLIVLAKKED
;
A
#
# COMPACT_ATOMS: atom_id res chain seq x y z
N MET A 1 7.87 22.53 23.90
CA MET A 1 6.90 21.42 23.91
C MET A 1 6.33 21.06 22.52
N LYS A 2 6.38 21.93 21.50
CA LYS A 2 5.86 21.69 20.12
C LYS A 2 6.50 20.51 19.36
N ILE A 3 7.82 20.31 19.47
CA ILE A 3 8.58 19.28 18.73
C ILE A 3 8.17 17.83 19.09
N LYS A 4 7.67 17.58 20.30
CA LYS A 4 7.26 16.23 20.74
C LYS A 4 5.99 15.75 20.03
N LEU A 5 4.99 16.63 19.86
CA LEU A 5 3.70 16.26 19.26
C LEU A 5 3.84 15.97 17.76
N GLU A 6 4.64 16.77 17.07
CA GLU A 6 4.97 16.59 15.64
C GLU A 6 5.64 15.24 15.37
N ARG A 7 6.61 14.88 16.21
CA ARG A 7 7.28 13.59 16.15
C ARG A 7 6.29 12.44 16.34
N ILE A 8 5.43 12.51 17.36
CA ILE A 8 4.44 11.46 17.66
C ILE A 8 3.48 11.26 16.48
N LEU A 9 3.03 12.34 15.84
CA LEU A 9 2.13 12.27 14.69
C LEU A 9 2.77 11.56 13.48
N ILE A 10 4.05 11.82 13.22
CA ILE A 10 4.78 11.19 12.10
C ILE A 10 5.10 9.72 12.41
N GLU A 11 5.54 9.42 13.63
CA GLU A 11 5.77 8.04 14.07
C GLU A 11 4.47 7.23 14.00
N PHE A 12 3.36 7.79 14.47
CA PHE A 12 2.05 7.14 14.42
C PHE A 12 1.54 6.95 12.99
N GLY A 13 1.68 7.96 12.12
CA GLY A 13 1.31 7.87 10.70
C GLY A 13 2.14 6.84 9.93
N GLY A 14 3.45 6.78 10.19
CA GLY A 14 4.35 5.77 9.64
C GLY A 14 4.00 4.35 10.10
N ALA A 15 3.72 4.18 11.40
CA ALA A 15 3.32 2.90 11.98
C ALA A 15 2.00 2.38 11.39
N ILE A 16 1.00 3.26 11.26
CA ILE A 16 -0.30 2.93 10.65
C ILE A 16 -0.12 2.51 9.19
N THR A 17 0.66 3.28 8.43
CA THR A 17 0.95 2.98 7.01
C THR A 17 1.64 1.62 6.87
N ALA A 18 2.63 1.35 7.71
CA ALA A 18 3.34 0.07 7.71
C ALA A 18 2.42 -1.10 8.05
N PHE A 19 1.60 -0.96 9.09
CA PHE A 19 0.67 -1.99 9.53
C PHE A 19 -0.36 -2.34 8.44
N PHE A 20 -0.98 -1.33 7.83
CA PHE A 20 -1.95 -1.56 6.77
C PHE A 20 -1.34 -2.13 5.49
N ALA A 21 -0.12 -1.72 5.16
CA ALA A 21 0.63 -2.31 4.05
C ALA A 21 0.93 -3.80 4.28
N ILE A 22 1.22 -4.22 5.51
CA ILE A 22 1.39 -5.64 5.87
C ILE A 22 0.08 -6.41 5.72
N ILE A 23 -1.05 -5.85 6.18
CA ILE A 23 -2.37 -6.47 6.01
C ILE A 23 -2.69 -6.66 4.52
N GLU A 24 -2.44 -5.64 3.72
CA GLU A 24 -2.66 -5.70 2.27
C GLU A 24 -1.74 -6.73 1.60
N LEU A 25 -0.46 -6.80 2.00
CA LEU A 25 0.46 -7.82 1.52
C LEU A 25 -0.08 -9.23 1.79
N VAL A 26 -0.53 -9.51 3.02
CA VAL A 26 -1.13 -10.80 3.40
C VAL A 26 -2.39 -11.07 2.57
N LYS A 27 -3.27 -10.08 2.42
CA LYS A 27 -4.50 -10.18 1.61
C LYS A 27 -4.19 -10.57 0.17
N TYR A 28 -3.23 -9.92 -0.47
CA TYR A 28 -2.85 -10.23 -1.86
C TYR A 28 -2.14 -11.56 -1.98
N SER A 29 -1.28 -11.94 -1.02
CA SER A 29 -0.67 -13.28 -0.99
C SER A 29 -1.71 -14.40 -0.86
N LEU A 30 -2.72 -14.22 0.01
CA LEU A 30 -3.85 -15.16 0.10
C LEU A 30 -4.69 -15.17 -1.17
N GLY A 31 -4.91 -14.00 -1.79
CA GLY A 31 -5.59 -13.89 -3.09
C GLY A 31 -4.90 -14.69 -4.19
N ILE A 32 -3.57 -14.64 -4.27
CA ILE A 32 -2.78 -15.43 -5.24
C ILE A 32 -3.05 -16.93 -5.04
N PHE A 33 -3.01 -17.41 -3.80
CA PHE A 33 -3.27 -18.80 -3.48
C PHE A 33 -4.70 -19.22 -3.85
N LEU A 34 -5.70 -18.40 -3.51
CA LEU A 34 -7.11 -18.68 -3.81
C LEU A 34 -7.39 -18.70 -5.31
N VAL A 35 -6.88 -17.71 -6.06
CA VAL A 35 -7.05 -17.65 -7.52
C VAL A 35 -6.41 -18.86 -8.19
N LYS A 36 -5.24 -19.30 -7.71
CA LYS A 36 -4.61 -20.53 -8.18
C LYS A 36 -5.47 -21.77 -7.91
N CYS A 37 -5.92 -21.97 -6.67
CA CYS A 37 -6.77 -23.11 -6.33
C CYS A 37 -8.08 -23.13 -7.14
N LEU A 38 -8.69 -21.98 -7.36
CA LEU A 38 -9.90 -21.88 -8.19
C LEU A 38 -9.61 -22.20 -9.66
N ALA A 39 -8.49 -21.74 -10.20
CA ALA A 39 -8.09 -22.05 -11.57
C ALA A 39 -7.80 -23.55 -11.74
N ASP A 40 -7.12 -24.18 -10.78
CA ASP A 40 -6.84 -25.62 -10.77
C ASP A 40 -8.12 -26.47 -10.78
N ILE A 41 -9.23 -25.96 -10.21
CA ILE A 41 -10.54 -26.63 -10.22
C ILE A 41 -11.34 -26.30 -11.48
N THR A 42 -11.36 -25.04 -11.90
CA THR A 42 -12.28 -24.55 -12.95
C THR A 42 -11.74 -24.72 -14.36
N LEU A 43 -10.44 -24.60 -14.60
CA LEU A 43 -9.86 -24.77 -15.94
C LEU A 43 -10.06 -26.17 -16.51
N PRO A 44 -9.89 -27.27 -15.75
CA PRO A 44 -10.18 -28.62 -16.23
C PRO A 44 -11.65 -28.82 -16.63
N LEU A 45 -12.58 -28.20 -15.88
CA LEU A 45 -14.02 -28.26 -16.17
C LEU A 45 -14.41 -27.54 -17.47
N LEU A 46 -13.51 -26.73 -18.02
CA LEU A 46 -13.70 -25.96 -19.24
C LEU A 46 -12.97 -26.56 -20.45
N GLU A 47 -12.22 -27.66 -20.30
CA GLU A 47 -11.41 -28.24 -21.39
C GLU A 47 -12.22 -28.55 -22.65
N ASP A 48 -13.47 -29.02 -22.50
CA ASP A 48 -14.37 -29.31 -23.61
C ASP A 48 -14.87 -28.04 -24.33
N TYR A 49 -14.73 -26.86 -23.71
CA TYR A 49 -15.15 -25.57 -24.23
C TYR A 49 -13.94 -24.69 -24.58
N LYS A 50 -13.26 -25.04 -25.68
CA LYS A 50 -11.99 -24.42 -26.12
C LYS A 50 -11.89 -22.90 -25.96
N ILE A 51 -12.88 -22.14 -26.45
CA ILE A 51 -12.88 -20.66 -26.37
C ILE A 51 -13.00 -20.19 -24.92
N LEU A 52 -13.87 -20.81 -24.12
CA LEU A 52 -14.05 -20.47 -22.72
C LEU A 52 -12.81 -20.82 -21.89
N HIS A 53 -12.17 -21.96 -22.18
CA HIS A 53 -10.93 -22.38 -21.54
C HIS A 53 -9.78 -21.39 -21.81
N GLU A 54 -9.55 -21.02 -23.06
CA GLU A 54 -8.51 -20.04 -23.43
C GLU A 54 -8.76 -18.67 -22.77
N LEU A 55 -10.02 -18.21 -22.75
CA LEU A 55 -10.40 -16.95 -22.11
C LEU A 55 -10.21 -17.00 -20.58
N ALA A 56 -10.61 -18.10 -19.94
CA ALA A 56 -10.43 -18.31 -18.51
C ALA A 56 -8.94 -18.39 -18.12
N GLY A 57 -8.11 -19.03 -18.96
CA GLY A 57 -6.67 -19.08 -18.78
C GLY A 57 -6.01 -17.69 -18.86
N LEU A 58 -6.41 -16.87 -19.84
CA LEU A 58 -5.96 -15.48 -19.96
C LEU A 58 -6.38 -14.64 -18.74
N ALA A 59 -7.64 -14.77 -18.31
CA ALA A 59 -8.15 -14.06 -17.14
C ALA A 59 -7.41 -14.45 -15.86
N TYR A 60 -7.11 -15.74 -15.69
CA TYR A 60 -6.30 -16.25 -14.59
C TYR A 60 -4.89 -15.64 -14.57
N ILE A 61 -4.18 -15.64 -15.70
CA ILE A 61 -2.84 -15.04 -15.81
C ILE A 61 -2.89 -13.56 -15.47
N LEU A 62 -3.87 -12.83 -16.00
CA LEU A 62 -4.04 -11.40 -15.74
C LEU A 62 -4.32 -11.11 -14.27
N ALA A 63 -5.19 -11.90 -13.63
CA ALA A 63 -5.52 -11.78 -12.22
C ALA A 63 -4.31 -12.03 -11.32
N LEU A 64 -3.52 -13.07 -11.61
CA LEU A 64 -2.27 -13.33 -10.89
C LEU A 64 -1.28 -12.18 -11.02
N LEU A 65 -1.08 -11.67 -12.24
CA LEU A 65 -0.15 -10.60 -12.51
C LEU A 65 -0.53 -9.32 -11.75
N LEU A 66 -1.82 -8.98 -11.75
CA LEU A 66 -2.36 -7.87 -10.95
C LEU A 66 -2.14 -8.07 -9.45
N LEU A 67 -2.45 -9.25 -8.91
CA LEU A 67 -2.27 -9.53 -7.48
C LEU A 67 -0.80 -9.46 -7.05
N VAL A 68 0.13 -9.93 -7.89
CA VAL A 68 1.57 -9.82 -7.65
C VAL A 68 2.01 -8.35 -7.64
N ILE A 69 1.55 -7.54 -8.60
CA ILE A 69 1.84 -6.10 -8.63
C ILE A 69 1.34 -5.42 -7.34
N LEU A 70 0.11 -5.72 -6.92
CA LEU A 70 -0.47 -5.17 -5.70
C LEU A 70 0.28 -5.57 -4.44
N ALA A 71 0.74 -6.83 -4.36
CA ALA A 71 1.59 -7.31 -3.28
C ALA A 71 2.93 -6.56 -3.23
N VAL A 72 3.58 -6.36 -4.38
CA VAL A 72 4.85 -5.61 -4.49
C VAL A 72 4.66 -4.15 -4.09
N ILE A 73 3.61 -3.49 -4.56
CA ILE A 73 3.28 -2.10 -4.16
C ILE A 73 3.09 -2.05 -2.64
N SER A 74 2.31 -2.95 -2.07
CA SER A 74 2.07 -3.01 -0.62
C SER A 74 3.38 -3.19 0.15
N LEU A 75 4.27 -4.07 -0.30
CA LEU A 75 5.60 -4.25 0.31
C LEU A 75 6.41 -2.95 0.28
N ILE A 76 6.47 -2.27 -0.87
CA ILE A 76 7.18 -1.00 -1.03
C ILE A 76 6.62 0.04 -0.05
N VAL A 77 5.30 0.17 0.02
CA VAL A 77 4.64 1.11 0.94
C VAL A 77 4.91 0.75 2.40
N GLY A 78 4.90 -0.53 2.76
CA GLY A 78 5.22 -0.99 4.10
C GLY A 78 6.63 -0.61 4.53
N VAL A 79 7.62 -0.81 3.64
CA VAL A 79 9.00 -0.40 3.86
C VAL A 79 9.10 1.12 4.03
N TYR A 80 8.37 1.90 3.23
CA TYR A 80 8.34 3.35 3.38
C TYR A 80 7.68 3.80 4.68
N GLY A 81 6.55 3.21 5.07
CA GLY A 81 5.89 3.47 6.35
C GLY A 81 6.80 3.18 7.54
N PHE A 82 7.53 2.06 7.50
CA PHE A 82 8.50 1.71 8.54
C PHE A 82 9.68 2.70 8.60
N LYS A 83 10.19 3.13 7.43
CA LYS A 83 11.21 4.18 7.38
C LYS A 83 10.69 5.51 7.94
N LEU A 84 9.45 5.89 7.65
CA LEU A 84 8.77 7.07 8.20
C LEU A 84 8.68 7.00 9.74
N TYR A 85 8.26 5.84 10.26
CA TYR A 85 8.26 5.56 11.69
C TYR A 85 9.65 5.74 12.31
N SER A 86 10.69 5.17 11.70
CA SER A 86 12.07 5.29 12.21
C SER A 86 12.67 6.70 12.08
N ALA A 87 12.22 7.49 11.10
CA ALA A 87 12.73 8.83 10.81
C ALA A 87 12.16 9.93 11.72
N GLY A 88 11.04 9.67 12.43
CA GLY A 88 10.49 10.55 13.47
C GLY A 88 11.53 11.06 14.48
N ALA A 89 12.60 10.29 14.68
CA ALA A 89 13.72 10.64 15.54
C ALA A 89 14.57 11.86 15.07
N LYS A 90 14.63 12.21 13.77
CA LYS A 90 15.50 13.26 13.22
C LYS A 90 14.82 14.03 12.08
N LEU A 91 13.88 14.93 12.38
CA LEU A 91 13.14 15.65 11.34
C LEU A 91 13.58 17.12 11.18
N SER A 92 14.30 17.41 10.10
CA SER A 92 14.43 18.76 9.53
C SER A 92 13.26 19.06 8.58
N ARG A 93 12.92 20.35 8.38
CA ARG A 93 11.80 20.81 7.53
C ARG A 93 11.88 20.28 6.10
N GLU A 94 13.08 20.32 5.52
CA GLU A 94 13.38 19.82 4.19
C GLU A 94 13.16 18.30 4.04
N THR A 95 13.40 17.56 5.13
CA THR A 95 13.15 16.12 5.18
C THR A 95 11.64 15.84 5.24
N ALA A 96 10.88 16.64 6.00
CA ALA A 96 9.42 16.52 6.08
C ALA A 96 8.73 16.72 4.73
N GLU A 97 9.13 17.75 3.96
CA GLU A 97 8.54 18.05 2.64
C GLU A 97 8.82 16.95 1.61
N LYS A 98 10.05 16.41 1.58
CA LYS A 98 10.37 15.25 0.73
C LYS A 98 9.53 14.02 1.09
N TRP A 99 9.24 13.81 2.37
CA TRP A 99 8.37 12.72 2.81
C TRP A 99 6.90 12.96 2.49
N LEU A 100 6.41 14.21 2.59
CA LEU A 100 5.06 14.60 2.19
C LEU A 100 4.80 14.21 0.73
N VAL A 101 5.67 14.64 -0.19
CA VAL A 101 5.53 14.36 -1.63
C VAL A 101 5.53 12.86 -1.90
N LYS A 102 6.42 12.09 -1.25
CA LYS A 102 6.48 10.64 -1.41
C LYS A 102 5.23 9.93 -0.90
N THR A 103 4.71 10.33 0.25
CA THR A 103 3.51 9.74 0.85
C THR A 103 2.26 10.07 0.03
N MET A 104 2.21 11.29 -0.53
CA MET A 104 1.15 11.70 -1.46
C MET A 104 1.18 10.87 -2.75
N LEU A 105 2.37 10.66 -3.31
CA LEU A 105 2.54 9.83 -4.52
C LEU A 105 2.08 8.38 -4.25
N ILE A 106 2.44 7.83 -3.09
CA ILE A 106 2.01 6.50 -2.64
C ILE A 106 0.49 6.42 -2.51
N ALA A 107 -0.14 7.41 -1.89
CA ALA A 107 -1.60 7.46 -1.73
C ALA A 107 -2.31 7.48 -3.09
N VAL A 108 -1.84 8.29 -4.04
CA VAL A 108 -2.41 8.42 -5.39
C VAL A 108 -2.25 7.12 -6.18
N ILE A 109 -1.05 6.53 -6.18
CA ILE A 109 -0.78 5.25 -6.87
C ILE A 109 -1.64 4.14 -6.27
N SER A 110 -1.71 4.06 -4.93
CA SER A 110 -2.51 3.05 -4.22
C SER A 110 -4.01 3.19 -4.54
N LEU A 111 -4.52 4.41 -4.70
CA LEU A 111 -5.91 4.66 -5.10
C LEU A 111 -6.18 4.13 -6.52
N PHE A 112 -5.25 4.38 -7.46
CA PHE A 112 -5.39 3.97 -8.86
C PHE A 112 -5.40 2.46 -9.03
N PHE A 113 -4.64 1.75 -8.20
CA PHE A 113 -4.54 0.29 -8.20
C PHE A 113 -5.56 -0.41 -7.28
N GLY A 114 -6.45 0.34 -6.60
CA GLY A 114 -7.49 -0.25 -5.74
C GLY A 114 -7.02 -0.74 -4.37
N ALA A 115 -5.84 -0.31 -3.93
CA ALA A 115 -5.31 -0.55 -2.58
C ALA A 115 -5.91 0.46 -1.57
N PHE A 116 -7.24 0.47 -1.44
CA PHE A 116 -8.02 1.47 -0.69
C PHE A 116 -7.57 1.65 0.76
N ILE A 117 -7.14 0.56 1.41
CA ILE A 117 -6.68 0.59 2.80
C ILE A 117 -5.31 1.31 2.90
N VAL A 118 -4.41 1.04 1.94
CA VAL A 118 -3.12 1.74 1.84
C VAL A 118 -3.33 3.22 1.56
N THR A 119 -4.30 3.58 0.72
CA THR A 119 -4.64 4.97 0.46
C THR A 119 -5.17 5.67 1.70
N ALA A 120 -6.11 5.06 2.44
CA ALA A 120 -6.65 5.65 3.66
C ALA A 120 -5.52 5.87 4.70
N ALA A 121 -4.64 4.89 4.88
CA ALA A 121 -3.49 4.99 5.78
C ALA A 121 -2.51 6.10 5.35
N SER A 122 -2.20 6.18 4.04
CA SER A 122 -1.31 7.19 3.48
C SER A 122 -1.90 8.60 3.61
N SER A 123 -3.22 8.77 3.47
CA SER A 123 -3.91 10.04 3.70
C SER A 123 -3.86 10.50 5.17
N ILE A 124 -3.95 9.56 6.11
CA ILE A 124 -3.77 9.86 7.55
C ILE A 124 -2.33 10.30 7.83
N ALA A 125 -1.34 9.61 7.25
CA ALA A 125 0.06 10.01 7.35
C ALA A 125 0.31 11.39 6.71
N LEU A 126 -0.32 11.67 5.56
CA LEU A 126 -0.26 12.96 4.88
C LEU A 126 -0.81 14.08 5.75
N LEU A 127 -1.98 13.88 6.38
CA LEU A 127 -2.59 14.82 7.33
C LEU A 127 -1.65 15.11 8.51
N GLY A 128 -1.01 14.07 9.05
CA GLY A 128 -0.01 14.22 10.12
C GLY A 128 1.15 15.13 9.71
N VAL A 129 1.71 14.94 8.52
CA VAL A 129 2.81 15.77 8.00
C VAL A 129 2.35 17.20 7.69
N LEU A 130 1.13 17.41 7.18
CA LEU A 130 0.59 18.74 6.93
C LEU A 130 0.37 19.54 8.22
N ILE A 131 -0.16 18.91 9.27
CA ILE A 131 -0.35 19.54 10.59
C ILE A 131 0.99 19.98 11.19
N VAL A 132 2.04 19.17 11.00
CA VAL A 132 3.41 19.47 11.44
C VAL A 132 3.96 20.69 10.70
N LEU A 133 3.77 20.78 9.40
CA LEU A 133 4.24 21.90 8.59
C LEU A 133 3.51 23.20 8.92
N ALA A 134 2.18 23.16 9.09
CA ALA A 134 1.36 24.34 9.36
C ALA A 134 1.60 24.96 10.75
N LYS A 135 1.92 24.18 11.78
CA LYS A 135 2.14 24.69 13.15
C LYS A 135 3.52 25.29 13.42
N LYS A 136 4.47 25.14 12.50
CA LYS A 136 5.84 25.64 12.62
C LYS A 136 6.04 27.04 12.03
N GLU A 137 4.99 27.63 11.47
CA GLU A 137 4.96 29.02 11.00
C GLU A 137 4.53 30.04 12.08
N ASP A 138 4.20 29.59 13.30
CA ASP A 138 3.99 30.43 14.50
C ASP A 138 5.11 30.28 15.55
#